data_AF-A0A527VYC2-F1
#
_entry.id   AF-A0A527VYC2-F1
#
_cell.length_a   1.000
_cell.length_b   1.000
_cell.length_c   1.000
_cell.angle_alpha   90.00
_cell.angle_beta   90.00
_cell.angle_gamma   90.00
#
_symmetry.space_group_name_H-M   'P 1'
#
loop_
_entity.id
_entity.type
_entity.pdbx_description
1 polymer ?
#
loop_
_entity_poly.entity_id
_entity_poly.type
_entity_poly.pdbx_seq_one_letter_code
_entity_poly.pdbx_strand_id
1 'polypeptide(L)'
;MSNSERPNQLFRNLNAKIASVPMILTALVVFVGGTAWTVLYSFTNSKLLPRLNFVGLDQYHRLWSTSRWLVSIENLLIYGAISLVFSLVIGFLLAALLDQKIR
;
A
#
# COMPACT_ATOMS: atom_id res chain seq x y z
N MET A 1 -34.90 -21.99 -33.97
CA MET A 1 -34.40 -21.01 -32.99
C MET A 1 -32.88 -21.03 -33.01
N SER A 2 -32.22 -19.95 -33.42
CA SER A 2 -30.76 -19.82 -33.35
C SER A 2 -30.35 -19.54 -31.90
N ASN A 3 -29.63 -20.48 -31.27
CA ASN A 3 -29.18 -20.32 -29.89
C ASN A 3 -27.94 -19.40 -29.88
N SER A 4 -28.16 -18.12 -29.60
CA SER A 4 -27.13 -17.10 -29.50
C SER A 4 -26.47 -17.15 -28.11
N GLU A 5 -25.72 -18.21 -27.81
CA GLU A 5 -24.96 -18.27 -26.56
C GLU A 5 -23.84 -17.21 -26.58
N ARG A 6 -23.90 -16.25 -25.66
CA ARG A 6 -22.88 -15.20 -25.53
C ARG A 6 -21.51 -15.87 -25.28
N PRO A 7 -20.45 -15.52 -26.04
CA PRO A 7 -19.15 -16.17 -25.85
C PRO A 7 -18.66 -15.94 -24.42
N ASN A 8 -18.30 -17.02 -23.74
CA ASN A 8 -17.91 -17.00 -22.33
C ASN A 8 -16.57 -16.28 -22.16
N GLN A 9 -16.63 -14.98 -21.85
CA GLN A 9 -15.47 -14.07 -21.79
C GLN A 9 -14.44 -14.47 -20.72
N LEU A 10 -14.83 -15.28 -19.74
CA LEU A 10 -13.96 -15.78 -18.66
C LEU A 10 -12.81 -16.68 -19.16
N PHE A 11 -13.05 -17.47 -20.21
CA PHE A 11 -12.06 -18.39 -20.79
C PHE A 11 -11.29 -17.79 -21.97
N ARG A 12 -11.53 -16.51 -22.30
CA ARG A 12 -10.75 -15.82 -23.33
C ARG A 12 -9.35 -15.52 -22.81
N ASN A 13 -8.33 -15.86 -23.59
CA ASN A 13 -6.90 -15.67 -23.29
C ASN A 13 -6.37 -16.49 -22.08
N LEU A 14 -6.75 -17.78 -21.99
CA LEU A 14 -6.21 -18.74 -21.01
C LEU A 14 -4.68 -18.78 -20.96
N ASN A 15 -4.02 -18.80 -22.13
CA ASN A 15 -2.56 -18.82 -22.20
C ASN A 15 -1.91 -17.57 -21.57
N ALA A 16 -2.49 -16.39 -21.78
CA ALA A 16 -2.00 -15.14 -21.18
C ALA A 16 -2.21 -15.12 -19.66
N LYS A 17 -3.35 -15.63 -19.19
CA LYS A 17 -3.63 -15.77 -17.75
C LYS A 17 -2.60 -16.68 -17.10
N ILE A 18 -2.37 -17.88 -17.65
CA ILE A 18 -1.39 -18.85 -17.13
C ILE A 18 0.02 -18.27 -17.13
N ALA A 19 0.43 -17.58 -18.21
CA ALA A 19 1.74 -16.93 -18.28
C ALA A 19 1.92 -15.81 -17.24
N SER A 20 0.84 -15.15 -16.81
CA SER A 20 0.88 -14.12 -15.75
C SER A 20 0.82 -14.68 -14.33
N VAL A 21 0.45 -15.96 -14.14
CA VAL A 21 0.35 -16.58 -12.80
C VAL A 21 1.64 -16.47 -12.00
N PRO A 22 2.84 -16.75 -12.54
CA PRO A 22 4.07 -16.65 -11.76
C PRO A 22 4.34 -15.24 -11.25
N MET A 23 4.06 -14.21 -12.05
CA MET A 23 4.23 -12.81 -11.64
C MET A 23 3.23 -12.43 -10.54
N ILE A 24 1.97 -12.81 -10.70
CA ILE A 24 0.93 -12.52 -9.70
C ILE A 24 1.24 -13.25 -8.39
N LEU A 25 1.69 -14.51 -8.46
CA LEU A 25 2.02 -15.32 -7.30
C LEU A 25 3.21 -14.75 -6.54
N THR A 26 4.28 -14.35 -7.23
CA THR A 26 5.44 -13.73 -6.57
C THR A 26 5.07 -12.39 -5.94
N ALA A 27 4.31 -11.55 -6.64
CA ALA A 27 3.81 -10.29 -6.07
C ALA A 27 2.97 -10.56 -4.80
N LEU A 28 2.01 -11.48 -4.85
CA LEU A 28 1.18 -11.79 -3.69
C LEU A 28 1.99 -12.35 -2.52
N VAL A 29 2.88 -13.32 -2.76
CA VAL A 29 3.68 -13.92 -1.68
C VAL A 29 4.60 -12.91 -1.04
N VAL A 30 5.28 -12.06 -1.82
CA VAL A 30 6.22 -11.08 -1.27
C VAL A 30 5.47 -9.95 -0.56
N PHE A 31 4.49 -9.33 -1.21
CA PHE A 31 3.79 -8.19 -0.62
C PHE A 31 2.85 -8.62 0.51
N VAL A 32 1.99 -9.61 0.28
CA VAL A 32 1.01 -10.04 1.29
C VAL A 32 1.67 -10.91 2.35
N GLY A 33 2.52 -11.86 1.95
CA GLY A 33 3.22 -12.72 2.91
C GLY A 33 4.19 -11.94 3.80
N GLY A 34 4.98 -11.02 3.23
CA GLY A 34 5.85 -10.14 4.01
C GLY A 34 5.09 -9.22 4.96
N THR A 35 3.98 -8.66 4.50
CA THR A 35 3.11 -7.82 5.36
C THR A 35 2.47 -8.64 6.47
N ALA A 36 1.91 -9.80 6.16
CA ALA A 36 1.30 -10.69 7.14
C ALA A 36 2.32 -11.13 8.19
N TRP A 37 3.53 -11.50 7.78
CA TRP A 37 4.61 -11.85 8.68
C TRP A 37 4.97 -10.68 9.62
N THR A 38 5.16 -9.48 9.06
CA THR A 38 5.46 -8.27 9.85
C THR A 38 4.35 -7.96 10.85
N VAL A 39 3.09 -8.06 10.44
CA VAL A 39 1.91 -7.85 11.29
C VAL A 39 1.86 -8.88 12.41
N LEU A 40 2.03 -10.17 12.11
CA LEU A 40 2.04 -11.24 13.12
C LEU A 40 3.15 -11.01 14.16
N TYR A 41 4.35 -10.61 13.71
CA TYR A 41 5.46 -10.30 14.61
C TYR A 41 5.24 -9.02 15.43
N SER A 42 4.49 -8.05 14.90
CA SER A 42 4.17 -6.82 15.62
C SER A 42 3.36 -7.05 16.91
N PHE A 43 2.70 -8.21 17.04
CA PHE A 43 2.00 -8.63 18.26
C PHE A 43 2.89 -9.38 19.27
N THR A 44 4.17 -9.62 18.96
CA THR A 44 5.13 -10.35 19.80
C THR A 44 6.09 -9.39 20.53
N ASN A 45 6.58 -9.73 21.74
CA ASN A 45 7.48 -8.88 22.53
C ASN A 45 8.94 -8.93 22.03
N SER A 46 9.30 -8.12 21.06
CA SER A 46 10.72 -7.94 20.73
C SER A 46 11.27 -6.65 21.34
N LYS A 47 12.07 -6.79 22.41
CA LYS A 47 13.05 -5.79 22.86
C LYS A 47 14.44 -6.19 22.34
N LEU A 48 15.51 -5.50 22.80
CA LEU A 48 16.93 -5.76 22.48
C LEU A 48 17.40 -7.22 22.64
N LEU A 49 16.66 -8.06 23.36
CA LEU A 49 16.86 -9.51 23.43
C LEU A 49 15.56 -10.23 23.04
N PRO A 50 15.60 -11.22 22.13
CA PRO A 50 14.40 -11.89 21.65
C PRO A 50 13.76 -12.69 22.79
N ARG A 51 12.50 -12.39 23.11
CA ARG A 51 11.65 -13.23 23.95
C ARG A 51 10.33 -13.44 23.21
N LEU A 52 10.02 -14.68 22.88
CA LEU A 52 8.78 -15.06 22.19
C LEU A 52 7.59 -15.05 23.17
N ASN A 53 7.32 -13.91 23.80
CA ASN A 53 6.12 -13.71 24.61
C ASN A 53 5.10 -12.95 23.76
N PHE A 54 3.94 -13.55 23.53
CA PHE A 54 2.83 -12.86 22.87
C PHE A 54 2.25 -11.82 23.82
N VAL A 55 2.30 -10.53 23.44
CA VAL A 55 1.88 -9.40 24.29
C VAL A 55 0.62 -8.71 23.76
N GLY A 56 0.15 -9.13 22.58
CA GLY A 56 -0.99 -8.50 21.93
C GLY A 56 -0.72 -7.02 21.62
N LEU A 57 -1.58 -6.13 22.10
CA LEU A 57 -1.60 -4.71 21.77
C LEU A 57 -0.80 -3.79 22.73
N ASP A 58 -0.14 -4.35 23.74
CA ASP A 58 0.59 -3.57 24.76
C ASP A 58 1.67 -2.66 24.13
N GLN A 59 2.33 -3.15 23.07
CA GLN A 59 3.32 -2.37 22.31
C GLN A 59 2.71 -1.13 21.64
N TYR A 60 1.49 -1.25 21.12
CA TYR A 60 0.78 -0.13 20.50
C TYR A 60 0.36 0.89 21.56
N HIS A 61 -0.19 0.44 22.69
CA HIS A 61 -0.54 1.36 23.79
C HIS A 61 0.66 2.18 24.26
N ARG A 62 1.83 1.55 24.43
CA ARG A 62 3.07 2.25 24.81
C ARG A 62 3.54 3.26 23.75
N LEU A 63 3.38 2.92 22.46
CA LEU A 63 3.75 3.81 21.37
C LEU A 63 2.84 5.05 21.36
N TRP A 64 1.53 4.85 21.45
CA TRP A 64 0.53 5.92 21.48
C TRP A 64 0.58 6.79 22.73
N SER A 65 1.10 6.27 23.86
CA SER A 65 1.34 7.08 25.07
C SER A 65 2.64 7.88 25.04
N THR A 66 3.51 7.67 24.05
CA THR A 66 4.81 8.34 23.97
C THR A 66 4.67 9.69 23.27
N SER A 67 5.02 10.78 23.94
CA SER A 67 4.93 12.15 23.37
C SER A 67 5.70 12.30 22.05
N ARG A 68 6.88 11.69 21.96
CA ARG A 68 7.69 11.69 20.72
C ARG A 68 6.93 11.07 19.54
N TRP A 69 6.21 9.98 19.75
CA TRP A 69 5.44 9.33 18.68
C TRP A 69 4.33 10.25 18.18
N LEU A 70 3.57 10.86 19.09
CA LEU A 70 2.50 11.78 18.74
C LEU A 70 3.01 12.99 17.95
N VAL A 71 4.09 13.61 18.41
CA VAL A 71 4.74 14.74 17.70
C VAL A 71 5.25 14.30 16.32
N SER A 72 5.83 13.11 16.20
CA SER A 72 6.26 12.59 14.89
C SER A 72 5.10 12.35 13.93
N ILE A 73 3.96 11.85 14.41
CA ILE A 73 2.75 11.67 13.58
C ILE A 73 2.19 13.02 13.15
N GLU A 74 2.12 14.01 14.04
CA GLU A 74 1.69 15.36 13.71
C GLU A 74 2.58 15.99 12.62
N ASN A 75 3.90 15.93 12.80
CA ASN A 75 4.86 16.43 11.81
C ASN A 75 4.73 15.70 10.46
N LEU A 76 4.54 14.37 10.48
CA LEU A 76 4.33 13.58 9.27
C LEU A 76 3.07 14.00 8.52
N LEU A 77 1.97 14.25 9.25
CA LEU A 77 0.72 14.72 8.66
C LEU A 77 0.86 16.12 8.08
N ILE A 78 1.48 17.05 8.80
CA ILE A 78 1.73 18.42 8.33
C ILE A 78 2.59 18.39 7.06
N TYR A 79 3.70 17.66 7.07
CA TYR A 79 4.57 17.51 5.92
C TYR A 79 3.86 16.85 4.73
N GLY A 80 3.10 15.79 4.98
CA GLY A 80 2.31 15.09 3.96
C GLY A 80 1.28 16.00 3.31
N ALA A 81 0.52 16.76 4.11
CA ALA A 81 -0.49 17.68 3.60
C ALA A 81 0.12 18.84 2.79
N ILE A 82 1.16 19.49 3.33
CA ILE A 82 1.82 20.60 2.64
C ILE A 82 2.47 20.13 1.34
N SER A 83 3.21 19.02 1.37
CA SER A 83 3.87 18.48 0.17
C SER A 83 2.86 18.05 -0.90
N LEU A 84 1.74 17.43 -0.51
CA LEU A 84 0.66 17.07 -1.43
C LEU A 84 0.04 18.31 -2.09
N VAL A 85 -0.37 19.31 -1.31
CA VAL A 85 -0.97 20.53 -1.86
C VAL A 85 0.03 21.26 -2.75
N PHE A 86 1.28 21.41 -2.31
CA PHE A 86 2.32 22.07 -3.07
C PHE A 86 2.62 21.37 -4.41
N SER A 87 2.78 20.04 -4.38
CA SER A 87 3.03 19.25 -5.60
C SER A 87 1.87 19.31 -6.59
N LEU A 88 0.62 19.30 -6.11
CA LEU A 88 -0.56 19.46 -6.96
C LEU A 88 -0.64 20.86 -7.56
N VAL A 89 -0.43 21.91 -6.76
CA VAL A 89 -0.45 23.30 -7.24
C VAL A 89 0.61 23.52 -8.30
N ILE A 90 1.84 23.07 -8.05
CA ILE A 90 2.92 23.18 -9.04
C ILE A 90 2.64 22.33 -10.27
N GLY A 91 2.24 21.08 -10.09
CA GLY A 91 1.92 20.18 -11.21
C GLY A 91 0.81 20.74 -12.08
N PHE A 92 -0.22 21.33 -11.48
CA PHE A 92 -1.32 21.96 -12.19
C PHE A 92 -0.90 23.27 -12.87
N LEU A 93 -0.11 24.12 -12.21
CA LEU A 93 0.43 25.33 -12.82
C LEU A 93 1.31 25.00 -14.03
N LEU A 94 2.21 24.02 -13.90
CA LEU A 94 3.04 23.56 -15.01
C LEU A 94 2.19 22.98 -16.15
N ALA A 95 1.17 22.18 -15.83
CA ALA A 95 0.24 21.66 -16.82
C ALA A 95 -0.53 22.78 -17.54
N ALA A 96 -1.00 23.80 -16.81
CA ALA A 96 -1.68 24.95 -17.39
C ALA A 96 -0.75 25.81 -18.25
N LEU A 97 0.51 26.02 -17.83
CA LEU A 97 1.51 26.73 -18.63
C LEU A 97 1.88 25.96 -19.91
N LEU A 98 1.91 24.62 -19.85
CA LEU A 98 2.09 23.77 -21.02
C LEU A 98 0.89 23.87 -21.97
N ASP A 99 -0.33 23.90 -21.43
CA ASP A 99 -1.58 24.08 -22.19
C ASP A 99 -1.67 25.46 -22.84
N GLN A 100 -1.05 26.48 -22.22
CA GLN A 100 -1.00 27.85 -22.75
C GLN A 100 -0.11 28.03 -23.99
N LYS A 101 0.59 26.98 -24.48
CA LYS A 101 1.49 27.12 -25.63
C LYS A 101 1.42 25.97 -26.63
N ILE A 102 0.30 25.86 -27.33
CA ILE A 102 0.25 25.27 -28.69
C ILE A 102 -0.60 26.16 -29.62
N ARG A 103 -0.09 27.35 -29.94
CA ARG A 103 -0.13 27.96 -31.27
C ARG A 103 1.18 28.73 -31.50
#